data_AF-A0A2N5HBZ5-F1
#
_entry.id   AF-A0A2N5HBZ5-F1
#
_cell.length_a   1.000
_cell.length_b   1.000
_cell.length_c   1.000
_cell.angle_alpha   90.00
_cell.angle_beta   90.00
_cell.angle_gamma   90.00
#
_symmetry.space_group_name_H-M   'P 1'
#
loop_
_entity.id
_entity.type
_entity.pdbx_description
1 polymer ?
#
loop_
_entity_poly.entity_id
_entity_poly.type
_entity_poly.pdbx_seq_one_letter_code
_entity_poly.pdbx_strand_id
1 'polypeptide(L)'
;MAVKLIKISVVYFVIGVLIGMYMSMTEAFDFTPVHVHINLLGWMSMALAGLIYVGFPKAAETTLAKVHFWLHNISLPIMMIGLALLVSGVDSAGPAVAVGGTLMVLGIIVFAINIFKNVKQ
;
A
#
# COMPACT_ATOMS: atom_id res chain seq x y z
N MET A 1 9.14 -2.81 13.38
CA MET A 1 8.15 -2.71 12.28
C MET A 1 8.75 -2.16 10.99
N ALA A 2 9.68 -1.20 11.06
CA ALA A 2 10.37 -0.63 9.90
C ALA A 2 10.91 -1.68 8.89
N VAL A 3 11.75 -2.62 9.35
CA VAL A 3 12.29 -3.69 8.49
C VAL A 3 11.19 -4.59 7.91
N LYS A 4 10.07 -4.78 8.62
CA LYS A 4 8.94 -5.57 8.10
C LYS A 4 8.26 -4.86 6.93
N LEU A 5 8.09 -3.53 6.98
CA LEU A 5 7.56 -2.75 5.85
C LEU A 5 8.42 -2.91 4.60
N ILE A 6 9.75 -2.87 4.76
CA ILE A 6 10.69 -3.08 3.65
C ILE A 6 10.57 -4.50 3.08
N LYS A 7 10.49 -5.52 3.93
CA LYS A 7 10.30 -6.90 3.45
C LYS A 7 8.98 -7.09 2.70
N ILE A 8 7.89 -6.51 3.22
CA ILE A 8 6.56 -6.59 2.59
C ILE A 8 6.54 -5.80 1.28
N SER A 9 7.21 -4.65 1.20
CA SER A 9 7.25 -3.85 -0.02
C SER A 9 7.91 -4.58 -1.17
N VAL A 10 8.94 -5.38 -0.90
CA VAL A 10 9.59 -6.25 -1.89
C VAL A 10 8.62 -7.33 -2.41
N VAL A 11 7.76 -7.89 -1.55
CA VAL A 11 6.74 -8.84 -1.99
C VAL A 11 5.74 -8.16 -2.92
N TYR A 12 5.27 -6.96 -2.58
CA TYR A 12 4.39 -6.18 -3.46
C TYR A 12 5.08 -5.81 -4.77
N PHE A 13 6.38 -5.52 -4.76
CA PHE A 13 7.14 -5.26 -5.98
C PHE A 13 7.14 -6.46 -6.92
N VAL A 14 7.40 -7.67 -6.40
CA VAL A 14 7.33 -8.91 -7.18
C VAL A 14 5.94 -9.09 -7.78
N ILE A 15 4.88 -8.92 -6.97
CA ILE A 15 3.50 -9.02 -7.46
C ILE A 15 3.22 -7.97 -8.56
N GLY A 16 3.65 -6.72 -8.36
CA GLY A 16 3.46 -5.63 -9.32
C GLY A 16 4.12 -5.94 -10.66
N VAL A 17 5.36 -6.43 -10.66
CA VAL A 17 6.08 -6.84 -11.88
C VAL A 17 5.38 -8.01 -12.58
N LEU A 18 4.91 -9.01 -11.83
CA LEU A 18 4.18 -10.15 -12.40
C LEU A 18 2.87 -9.71 -13.07
N ILE A 19 2.12 -8.79 -12.46
CA ILE A 19 0.92 -8.21 -13.08
C ILE A 19 1.29 -7.42 -14.34
N GLY A 20 2.37 -6.65 -14.31
CA GLY A 20 2.87 -5.93 -15.49
C GLY A 20 3.18 -6.86 -16.66
N MET A 21 3.85 -7.98 -16.36
CA MET A 21 4.14 -9.01 -17.35
C MET A 21 2.86 -9.68 -17.87
N TYR A 22 1.91 -10.01 -16.98
CA TYR A 22 0.61 -10.57 -17.36
C TYR A 22 -0.13 -9.64 -18.34
N MET A 23 -0.26 -8.35 -18.00
CA MET A 23 -0.91 -7.37 -18.88
C MET A 23 -0.24 -7.28 -20.25
N SER A 24 1.10 -7.34 -20.29
CA SER A 24 1.84 -7.32 -21.55
C SER A 24 1.64 -8.57 -22.40
N MET A 25 1.44 -9.75 -21.78
CA MET A 25 1.25 -11.01 -22.50
C MET A 25 -0.18 -11.19 -23.00
N THR A 26 -1.17 -10.69 -22.26
CA THR A 26 -2.59 -10.86 -22.58
C THR A 26 -3.24 -9.63 -23.20
N GLU A 27 -2.46 -8.55 -23.41
CA GLU A 27 -2.93 -7.23 -23.84
C GLU A 27 -4.07 -6.65 -22.96
N ALA A 28 -4.18 -7.13 -21.72
CA ALA A 28 -5.24 -6.77 -20.78
C ALA A 28 -4.87 -5.51 -19.98
N PHE A 29 -4.83 -4.36 -20.67
CA PHE A 29 -4.44 -3.09 -20.08
C PHE A 29 -5.46 -2.50 -19.09
N ASP A 30 -6.65 -3.11 -18.97
CA ASP A 30 -7.66 -2.71 -17.98
C ASP A 30 -7.16 -2.89 -16.53
N PHE A 31 -6.18 -3.77 -16.29
CA PHE A 31 -5.55 -3.97 -14.98
C PHE A 31 -4.49 -2.92 -14.63
N THR A 32 -4.25 -1.93 -15.51
CA THR A 32 -3.27 -0.85 -15.28
C THR A 32 -3.44 -0.17 -13.92
N PRO A 33 -4.68 0.18 -13.47
CA PRO A 33 -4.87 0.76 -12.15
C PRO A 33 -4.37 -0.14 -11.02
N VAL A 34 -4.64 -1.45 -11.07
CA VAL A 34 -4.19 -2.41 -10.06
C VAL A 34 -2.66 -2.49 -10.03
N HIS A 35 -2.04 -2.60 -11.21
CA HIS A 35 -0.57 -2.62 -11.35
C HIS A 35 0.09 -1.39 -10.74
N VAL A 36 -0.40 -0.19 -11.09
CA VAL A 36 0.18 1.07 -10.63
C VAL A 36 0.02 1.24 -9.12
N HIS A 37 -1.14 0.90 -8.55
CA HIS A 37 -1.36 1.04 -7.10
C HIS A 37 -0.52 0.04 -6.31
N ILE A 38 -0.33 -1.20 -6.78
CA ILE A 38 0.57 -2.16 -6.13
C ILE A 38 2.02 -1.66 -6.12
N ASN A 39 2.51 -1.13 -7.24
CA ASN A 39 3.88 -0.60 -7.30
C ASN A 39 4.05 0.69 -6.50
N LEU A 40 3.10 1.62 -6.56
CA LEU A 40 3.21 2.90 -5.87
C LEU A 40 2.91 2.77 -4.37
N LEU A 41 1.72 2.29 -4.00
CA LEU A 41 1.30 2.20 -2.60
C LEU A 41 1.87 0.97 -1.90
N GLY A 42 2.03 -0.15 -2.60
CA GLY A 42 2.58 -1.38 -2.03
C GLY A 42 4.10 -1.38 -1.96
N TRP A 43 4.78 -1.11 -3.07
CA TRP A 43 6.24 -1.10 -3.08
C TRP A 43 6.82 0.25 -2.65
N MET A 44 6.62 1.33 -3.41
CA MET A 44 7.35 2.58 -3.21
C MET A 44 7.03 3.23 -1.85
N SER A 45 5.76 3.44 -1.53
CA SER A 45 5.35 4.08 -0.27
C SER A 45 5.77 3.28 0.95
N MET A 46 5.62 1.95 0.94
CA MET A 46 6.01 1.11 2.09
C MET A 46 7.53 1.04 2.25
N ALA A 47 8.29 0.98 1.15
CA ALA A 47 9.74 1.03 1.18
C ALA A 47 10.21 2.35 1.80
N LEU A 48 9.69 3.48 1.34
CA LEU A 48 10.00 4.81 1.89
C LEU A 48 9.61 4.93 3.36
N ALA A 49 8.40 4.54 3.74
CA ALA A 49 7.97 4.56 5.14
C ALA A 49 8.86 3.67 6.02
N GLY A 50 9.25 2.49 5.52
CA GLY A 50 10.20 1.60 6.17
C GLY A 50 11.56 2.27 6.38
N LEU A 51 12.14 2.88 5.35
CA LEU A 51 13.41 3.60 5.42
C LEU A 51 13.35 4.80 6.37
N ILE A 52 12.27 5.59 6.33
CA ILE A 52 12.05 6.72 7.24
C ILE A 52 12.00 6.24 8.68
N TYR A 53 11.30 5.13 8.96
CA TYR A 53 11.27 4.55 10.31
C TYR A 53 12.61 3.94 10.75
N VAL A 54 13.47 3.50 9.82
CA VAL A 54 14.85 3.13 10.16
C VAL A 54 15.67 4.38 10.50
N GLY A 55 15.56 5.46 9.71
CA GLY A 55 16.29 6.70 9.91
C GLY A 55 15.85 7.51 11.13
N PHE A 56 14.57 7.39 11.52
CA PHE A 56 13.99 8.11 12.67
C PHE A 56 13.33 7.12 13.65
N PRO A 57 14.12 6.46 14.52
CA PRO A 57 13.60 5.44 15.44
C PRO A 57 12.48 5.94 16.36
N LYS A 58 12.56 7.20 16.81
CA LYS A 58 11.52 7.84 17.63
C LYS A 58 10.17 7.90 16.92
N ALA A 59 10.16 8.07 15.60
CA ALA A 59 8.93 8.04 14.80
C ALA A 59 8.41 6.60 14.62
N ALA A 60 9.26 5.57 14.70
CA ALA A 60 8.88 4.17 14.50
C ALA A 60 8.27 3.51 15.75
N GLU A 61 8.55 4.03 16.94
CA GLU A 61 8.11 3.46 18.22
C GLU A 61 6.73 3.96 18.68
N THR A 62 6.16 4.94 17.97
CA THR A 62 4.88 5.54 18.34
C THR A 62 3.68 4.61 18.06
N THR A 63 2.60 4.82 18.79
CA THR A 63 1.30 4.18 18.49
C THR A 63 0.81 4.53 17.08
N LEU A 64 1.07 5.75 16.61
CA LEU A 64 0.69 6.18 15.25
C LEU A 64 1.43 5.35 14.18
N ALA A 65 2.71 5.02 14.38
CA ALA A 65 3.43 4.15 13.45
C ALA A 65 2.87 2.74 13.41
N LYS A 66 2.42 2.20 14.56
CA LYS A 66 1.72 0.90 14.62
C LYS A 66 0.38 0.95 13.88
N VAL A 67 -0.41 2.00 14.11
CA VAL A 67 -1.71 2.18 13.45
C VAL A 67 -1.53 2.33 11.94
N HIS A 68 -0.58 3.17 11.49
CA HIS A 68 -0.22 3.30 10.07
C HIS A 68 0.17 1.94 9.48
N PHE A 69 1.05 1.19 10.15
CA PHE A 69 1.50 -0.12 9.69
C PHE A 69 0.31 -1.06 9.43
N TRP A 70 -0.62 -1.19 10.37
CA TRP A 70 -1.77 -2.08 10.23
C TRP A 70 -2.79 -1.58 9.22
N LEU A 71 -3.13 -0.29 9.26
CA LEU A 71 -4.06 0.30 8.29
C LEU A 71 -3.57 0.11 6.86
N HIS A 72 -2.29 0.39 6.59
CA HIS A 72 -1.73 0.27 5.24
C HIS A 72 -1.72 -1.20 4.76
N ASN A 73 -1.29 -2.12 5.62
CA ASN A 73 -1.20 -3.55 5.27
C ASN A 73 -2.57 -4.23 5.10
N ILE A 74 -3.62 -3.75 5.77
CA ILE A 74 -4.97 -4.32 5.63
C ILE A 74 -5.73 -3.64 4.48
N SER A 75 -5.62 -2.32 4.36
CA SER A 75 -6.35 -1.56 3.34
C SER A 75 -5.89 -1.88 1.93
N LEU A 76 -4.58 -2.08 1.72
CA LEU A 76 -4.02 -2.33 0.40
C LEU A 76 -4.55 -3.65 -0.21
N PRO A 77 -4.49 -4.83 0.45
CA PRO A 77 -5.10 -6.05 -0.08
C PRO A 77 -6.59 -5.91 -0.37
N ILE A 78 -7.36 -5.30 0.54
CA ILE A 78 -8.81 -5.11 0.35
C ILE A 78 -9.09 -4.28 -0.91
N MET A 79 -8.38 -3.16 -1.06
CA MET A 79 -8.52 -2.28 -2.21
C MET A 79 -8.08 -2.96 -3.52
N MET A 80 -6.94 -3.66 -3.51
CA MET A 80 -6.38 -4.28 -4.71
C MET A 80 -7.16 -5.51 -5.17
N ILE A 81 -7.63 -6.36 -4.25
CA ILE A 81 -8.49 -7.49 -4.58
C ILE A 81 -9.84 -6.99 -5.09
N GLY A 82 -10.44 -6.01 -4.40
CA GLY A 82 -11.70 -5.39 -4.84
C GLY A 82 -11.58 -4.78 -6.24
N LEU A 83 -10.48 -4.07 -6.52
CA LEU A 83 -10.28 -3.40 -7.80
C LEU A 83 -10.02 -4.42 -8.92
N ALA A 84 -9.24 -5.46 -8.66
CA ALA A 84 -9.02 -6.55 -9.62
C ALA A 84 -10.33 -7.27 -9.97
N LEU A 85 -11.19 -7.54 -8.98
CA LEU A 85 -12.51 -8.14 -9.21
C LEU A 85 -13.43 -7.21 -10.01
N LEU A 86 -13.44 -5.91 -9.67
CA LEU A 86 -14.24 -4.93 -10.38
C LEU A 86 -13.83 -4.81 -11.85
N VAL A 87 -12.52 -4.73 -12.12
CA VAL A 87 -11.98 -4.74 -13.49
C VAL A 87 -12.29 -6.05 -14.22
N SER A 88 -12.38 -7.16 -13.50
CA SER A 88 -12.76 -8.47 -14.06
C SER A 88 -14.28 -8.62 -14.30
N GLY A 89 -15.08 -7.58 -14.09
CA GLY A 89 -16.53 -7.58 -14.34
C GLY A 89 -17.41 -7.94 -13.13
N VAL A 90 -16.86 -7.96 -11.92
CA VAL A 90 -17.62 -8.22 -10.68
C VAL A 90 -18.07 -6.88 -10.06
N ASP A 91 -19.21 -6.35 -10.52
CA ASP A 91 -19.73 -5.05 -10.08
C ASP A 91 -19.97 -4.95 -8.56
N SER A 92 -20.28 -6.09 -7.92
CA SER A 92 -20.48 -6.16 -6.47
C SER A 92 -19.20 -5.93 -5.64
N ALA A 93 -18.03 -5.81 -6.29
CA ALA A 93 -16.76 -5.53 -5.62
C ALA A 93 -16.54 -4.03 -5.31
N GLY A 94 -17.35 -3.13 -5.86
CA GLY A 94 -17.25 -1.68 -5.64
C GLY A 94 -17.14 -1.25 -4.16
N PRO A 95 -17.96 -1.80 -3.23
CA PRO A 95 -17.86 -1.50 -1.81
C PRO A 95 -16.50 -1.89 -1.19
N ALA A 96 -15.88 -2.97 -1.64
CA ALA A 96 -14.57 -3.38 -1.14
C ALA A 96 -13.49 -2.36 -1.54
N VAL A 97 -13.54 -1.85 -2.78
CA VAL A 97 -12.65 -0.77 -3.24
C VAL A 97 -12.84 0.48 -2.41
N ALA A 98 -14.10 0.88 -2.16
CA ALA A 98 -14.40 2.06 -1.36
C ALA A 98 -13.88 1.93 0.08
N VAL A 99 -14.16 0.81 0.76
CA VAL A 99 -13.70 0.56 2.14
C VAL A 99 -12.17 0.52 2.20
N GLY A 100 -11.53 -0.23 1.31
CA GLY A 100 -10.08 -0.32 1.23
C GLY A 100 -9.43 1.05 0.97
N GLY A 101 -9.97 1.81 0.01
CA GLY A 101 -9.50 3.16 -0.32
C GLY A 101 -9.63 4.13 0.86
N THR A 102 -10.77 4.14 1.56
CA THR A 102 -10.96 4.99 2.74
C THR A 102 -9.98 4.64 3.85
N LEU A 103 -9.79 3.34 4.15
CA LEU A 103 -8.82 2.90 5.17
C LEU A 103 -7.39 3.27 4.78
N MET A 104 -7.04 3.20 3.49
CA MET A 104 -5.74 3.62 2.98
C MET A 104 -5.51 5.11 3.22
N VAL A 105 -6.49 5.96 2.86
CA VAL A 105 -6.41 7.41 3.10
C VAL A 105 -6.21 7.73 4.58
N LEU A 106 -6.98 7.07 5.47
CA LEU A 106 -6.80 7.23 6.91
C LEU A 106 -5.40 6.80 7.36
N GLY A 107 -4.88 5.69 6.82
CA GLY A 107 -3.52 5.22 7.08
C GLY A 107 -2.45 6.26 6.71
N ILE A 108 -2.58 6.88 5.53
CA ILE A 108 -1.65 7.92 5.05
C ILE A 108 -1.74 9.20 5.89
N ILE A 109 -2.95 9.60 6.33
CA ILE A 109 -3.12 10.73 7.24
C ILE A 109 -2.41 10.47 8.57
N VAL A 110 -2.58 9.26 9.14
CA VAL A 110 -1.89 8.86 10.37
C VAL A 110 -0.37 8.87 10.18
N PHE A 111 0.12 8.38 9.04
CA PHE A 111 1.53 8.46 8.68
C PHE A 111 2.03 9.90 8.66
N ALA A 112 1.35 10.79 7.94
CA ALA A 112 1.73 12.20 7.84
C ALA A 112 1.80 12.87 9.22
N ILE A 113 0.76 12.69 10.05
CA ILE A 113 0.74 13.23 11.42
C ILE A 113 1.92 12.70 12.23
N ASN A 114 2.25 11.41 12.10
CA ASN A 114 3.36 10.82 12.82
C ASN A 114 4.71 11.42 12.40
N ILE A 115 4.91 11.64 11.09
CA ILE A 115 6.12 12.26 10.56
C ILE A 115 6.27 13.68 11.09
N PHE A 116 5.26 14.53 10.90
CA PHE A 116 5.32 15.93 11.35
C PHE A 116 5.54 16.08 12.87
N LYS A 117 5.08 15.11 13.68
CA LYS A 117 5.27 15.14 15.13
C LYS A 117 6.64 14.63 15.59
N ASN A 118 7.17 13.59 14.95
CA ASN A 118 8.27 12.80 15.52
C ASN A 118 9.56 12.81 14.69
N VAL A 119 9.51 13.24 13.43
CA VAL A 119 10.70 13.46 12.61
C VAL A 119 11.18 14.89 12.86
N LYS A 120 12.12 15.02 13.80
CA LYS A 120 12.79 16.28 14.14
C LYS A 120 14.30 16.10 13.99
N GLN A 121 14.97 17.19 13.59
CA GLN A 121 16.43 17.25 13.51
C GLN A 121 17.08 17.01 14.88
#